data_AF-A0A9K3GJJ8-F1
#
_entry.id   AF-A0A9K3GJJ8-F1
#
_cell.length_a   1.000
_cell.length_b   1.000
_cell.length_c   1.000
_cell.angle_alpha   90.00
_cell.angle_beta   90.00
_cell.angle_gamma   90.00
#
_symmetry.space_group_name_H-M   'P 1'
#
loop_
_entity.id
_entity.type
_entity.pdbx_description
1 polymer ?
#
loop_
_entity_poly.entity_id
_entity_poly.type
_entity_poly.pdbx_seq_one_letter_code
_entity_poly.pdbx_strand_id
1 'polypeptide(L)'
;MQTILPKNPHLKAILMSATADAESFASYFGGCPIVTVPGRQFPVSINYLEDTLLSLPLNISAPEDGSLCDREGGMELSAEDKLLTVLDEDTDVEVLRTLTRMDEKEIRPQYIARLVQMKLKEGTCLIFCPGKAEIDEVMSACSNILPKHYQIMGLHGTMTAAQQRTVFAELKPGQRRVVVSTNVAETSVTVPGVTMVVDTGLERGPVYKALRGMTRLVTRFVSQAASTQRAGRAGRLGPGSVYRMYIYSSKDVLAQAVSTGRLGPGSVYRMYSSFTFNGMMKQDNPEILTTPLLNVVLLCMQLGWDLTSLEQLPTPVPKKRILTALTTLKSIGALTSDGGVKQGERRPGMPSPTVISDIEANLTPFGHALGALPCDPLVGRFAVLGRAFGCQSTAIRIASALGASKRIFRNSPPLIRDAPSDLLSQDLKVKAWLQSGNRERRDLEHSY
;
A
#
# COMPACT_ATOMS: atom_id res chain seq x y z
N MET A 1 -9.65 23.79 -3.68
CA MET A 1 -9.39 24.31 -5.03
C MET A 1 -10.66 24.75 -5.75
N GLN A 2 -11.67 23.89 -5.92
CA GLN A 2 -12.95 24.25 -6.57
C GLN A 2 -13.59 25.52 -5.97
N THR A 3 -13.56 25.69 -4.64
CA THR A 3 -14.05 26.89 -3.92
C THR A 3 -13.12 28.11 -3.97
N ILE A 4 -11.84 27.89 -4.28
CA ILE A 4 -10.78 28.92 -4.23
C ILE A 4 -10.59 29.59 -5.60
N LEU A 5 -10.63 28.80 -6.68
CA LEU A 5 -10.40 29.29 -8.05
C LEU A 5 -11.34 30.44 -8.45
N PRO A 6 -12.67 30.38 -8.18
CA PRO A 6 -13.58 31.49 -8.51
C PRO A 6 -13.23 32.80 -7.78
N LYS A 7 -12.61 32.72 -6.60
CA LYS A 7 -12.21 33.88 -5.79
C LYS A 7 -10.83 34.43 -6.17
N ASN A 8 -10.06 33.70 -6.99
CA ASN A 8 -8.67 34.02 -7.30
C ASN A 8 -8.43 33.89 -8.81
N PRO A 9 -8.82 34.88 -9.63
CA PRO A 9 -8.83 34.78 -11.09
C PRO A 9 -7.44 34.61 -11.73
N HIS A 10 -6.38 35.03 -11.01
CA HIS A 10 -5.00 34.86 -11.46
C HIS A 10 -4.41 33.47 -11.16
N LEU A 11 -5.06 32.68 -10.29
CA LEU A 11 -4.60 31.34 -9.95
C LEU A 11 -4.97 30.36 -11.07
N LYS A 12 -3.96 29.66 -11.61
CA LYS A 12 -4.15 28.58 -12.58
C LYS A 12 -3.92 27.24 -11.89
N ALA A 13 -4.82 26.28 -12.11
CA ALA A 13 -4.69 24.91 -11.62
C ALA A 13 -4.52 23.96 -12.81
N ILE A 14 -3.51 23.10 -12.74
CA ILE A 14 -3.28 22.01 -13.70
C ILE A 14 -3.41 20.70 -12.94
N LEU A 15 -4.42 19.91 -13.30
CA LEU A 15 -4.63 18.57 -12.75
C LEU A 15 -3.95 17.56 -13.67
N MET A 16 -3.07 16.73 -13.12
CA MET A 16 -2.39 15.69 -13.87
C MET A 16 -2.81 14.32 -13.34
N SER A 17 -3.27 13.45 -14.24
CA SER A 17 -3.60 12.05 -13.93
C SER A 17 -2.89 11.11 -14.89
N ALA A 18 -2.36 10.00 -14.37
CA ALA A 18 -1.81 8.92 -15.19
C ALA A 18 -2.87 7.91 -15.65
N THR A 19 -4.05 7.91 -15.01
CA THR A 19 -5.14 6.94 -15.21
C THR A 19 -6.39 7.59 -15.81
N ALA A 20 -7.30 6.75 -16.32
CA ALA A 20 -8.40 7.11 -17.22
C ALA A 20 -9.55 7.94 -16.60
N ASP A 21 -9.50 8.34 -15.33
CA ASP A 21 -10.62 9.04 -14.69
C ASP A 21 -10.60 10.58 -14.87
N ALA A 22 -10.02 11.07 -15.97
CA ALA A 22 -9.91 12.50 -16.23
C ALA A 22 -11.27 13.19 -16.38
N GLU A 23 -12.28 12.45 -16.84
CA GLU A 23 -13.65 12.92 -17.07
C GLU A 23 -14.37 13.26 -15.77
N SER A 24 -14.22 12.42 -14.73
CA SER A 24 -14.79 12.67 -13.40
C SER A 24 -14.23 13.95 -12.78
N PHE A 25 -12.91 14.14 -12.86
CA PHE A 25 -12.27 15.38 -12.41
C PHE A 25 -12.71 16.58 -13.24
N ALA A 26 -12.79 16.46 -14.57
CA ALA A 26 -13.23 17.54 -15.43
C ALA A 26 -14.66 17.98 -15.09
N SER A 27 -15.57 17.02 -14.93
CA SER A 27 -16.96 17.27 -14.51
C SER A 27 -17.02 18.00 -13.16
N TYR A 28 -16.26 17.53 -12.16
CA TYR A 28 -16.20 18.15 -10.84
C TYR A 28 -15.67 19.59 -10.85
N PHE A 29 -14.73 19.91 -11.75
CA PHE A 29 -14.19 21.25 -11.96
C PHE A 29 -14.97 22.08 -13.00
N GLY A 30 -16.25 21.74 -13.24
CA GLY A 30 -17.14 22.53 -14.09
C GLY A 30 -16.92 22.32 -15.60
N GLY A 31 -16.51 21.12 -16.00
CA GLY A 31 -16.25 20.76 -17.40
C GLY A 31 -14.94 21.32 -17.95
N CYS A 32 -13.88 21.37 -17.13
CA CYS A 32 -12.61 21.96 -17.58
C CYS A 32 -11.98 21.16 -18.75
N PRO A 33 -11.22 21.80 -19.65
CA PRO A 33 -10.62 21.13 -20.80
C PRO A 33 -9.69 19.97 -20.39
N ILE A 34 -9.82 18.85 -21.09
CA ILE A 34 -8.94 17.69 -20.92
C ILE A 34 -7.92 17.69 -22.06
N VAL A 35 -6.64 17.67 -21.70
CA VAL A 35 -5.53 17.53 -22.64
C VAL A 35 -4.90 16.17 -22.43
N THR A 36 -5.00 15.30 -23.44
CA THR A 36 -4.40 13.97 -23.41
C THR A 36 -3.01 14.02 -24.01
N VAL A 37 -1.98 13.75 -23.20
CA VAL A 37 -0.61 13.59 -23.70
C VAL A 37 -0.38 12.10 -23.98
N PRO A 38 -0.16 11.70 -25.25
CA PRO A 38 0.12 10.30 -25.56
C PRO A 38 1.44 9.89 -24.90
N GLY A 39 1.40 8.81 -24.11
CA GLY A 39 2.60 8.25 -23.50
C GLY A 39 3.52 7.67 -24.58
N ARG A 40 4.79 8.06 -24.58
CA ARG A 40 5.84 7.36 -25.31
C ARG A 40 6.31 6.20 -24.44
N GLN A 41 5.68 5.03 -24.59
CA GLN A 41 6.12 3.79 -23.98
C GLN A 41 6.52 2.81 -25.07
N PHE A 42 7.67 2.18 -24.87
CA PHE A 42 8.14 1.08 -25.69
C PHE A 42 7.31 -0.18 -25.43
N PRO A 43 7.28 -1.14 -26.37
CA PRO A 43 6.54 -2.39 -26.20
C PRO A 43 7.03 -3.16 -24.96
N VAL A 44 6.08 -3.75 -24.22
CA VAL A 44 6.35 -4.55 -23.03
C VAL A 44 5.79 -5.95 -23.22
N SER A 45 6.63 -6.98 -23.13
CA SER A 45 6.18 -8.38 -23.11
C SER A 45 5.71 -8.76 -21.71
N ILE A 46 4.56 -9.42 -21.60
CA ILE A 46 3.99 -9.84 -20.32
C ILE A 46 3.97 -11.37 -20.30
N ASN A 47 4.56 -11.96 -19.27
CA ASN A 47 4.64 -13.39 -19.02
C ASN A 47 3.95 -13.68 -17.68
N TYR A 48 3.22 -14.80 -17.61
CA TYR A 48 2.48 -15.21 -16.41
C TYR A 48 3.21 -16.33 -15.69
N LEU A 49 2.66 -16.74 -14.54
CA LEU A 49 3.34 -17.71 -13.69
C LEU A 49 3.48 -19.04 -14.42
N GLU A 50 2.45 -19.47 -15.14
CA GLU A 50 2.40 -20.70 -15.92
C GLU A 50 3.51 -20.70 -16.99
N ASP A 51 3.56 -19.64 -17.81
CA ASP A 51 4.62 -19.43 -18.82
C ASP A 51 6.02 -19.42 -18.19
N THR A 52 6.11 -18.81 -17.01
CA THR A 52 7.37 -18.64 -16.29
C THR A 52 7.86 -19.97 -15.74
N LEU A 53 6.98 -20.77 -15.14
CA LEU A 53 7.26 -22.09 -14.57
C LEU A 53 7.70 -23.07 -15.67
N LEU A 54 7.07 -23.06 -16.84
CA LEU A 54 7.50 -23.86 -18.00
C LEU A 54 8.95 -23.53 -18.42
N SER A 55 9.39 -22.29 -18.20
CA SER A 55 10.74 -21.86 -18.55
C SER A 55 11.77 -22.06 -17.43
N LEU A 56 11.35 -22.43 -16.22
CA LEU A 56 12.22 -22.68 -15.08
C LEU A 56 12.60 -24.17 -15.04
N PRO A 57 13.87 -24.53 -14.86
CA PRO A 57 14.25 -25.91 -14.59
C PRO A 57 13.73 -26.29 -13.19
N LEU A 58 12.52 -26.86 -13.13
CA LEU A 58 11.85 -27.32 -11.91
C LEU A 58 12.50 -28.60 -11.39
N ASN A 59 13.73 -28.49 -10.87
CA ASN A 59 14.33 -29.49 -9.99
C ASN A 59 14.39 -28.87 -8.59
N ILE A 60 13.23 -28.70 -7.98
CA ILE A 60 13.11 -28.10 -6.64
C ILE A 60 12.41 -29.13 -5.77
N SER A 61 13.20 -29.77 -4.90
CA SER A 61 12.70 -30.61 -3.82
C SER A 61 11.62 -29.85 -3.06
N ALA A 62 10.39 -30.38 -3.07
CA ALA A 62 9.36 -29.93 -2.15
C ALA A 62 9.93 -30.01 -0.72
N PRO A 63 9.58 -29.07 0.18
CA PRO A 63 9.87 -29.25 1.59
C PRO A 63 9.20 -30.55 2.05
N GLU A 64 9.99 -31.49 2.55
CA GLU A 64 9.50 -32.67 3.28
C GLU A 64 8.95 -32.20 4.62
N ASP A 65 7.73 -31.65 4.64
CA ASP A 65 6.96 -31.52 5.87
C ASP A 65 5.48 -31.75 5.53
N GLY A 66 5.15 -33.04 5.39
CA GLY A 66 3.79 -33.54 5.31
C GLY A 66 3.09 -33.40 6.65
N SER A 67 2.45 -32.25 6.87
CA SER A 67 1.31 -32.14 7.77
C SER A 67 0.05 -32.10 6.91
N LEU A 68 -0.53 -33.28 6.70
CA LEU A 68 -1.88 -33.42 6.16
C LEU A 68 -2.85 -32.84 7.20
N CYS A 69 -3.46 -31.70 6.89
CA CYS A 69 -4.64 -31.25 7.61
C CYS A 69 -5.88 -31.78 6.86
N ASP A 70 -6.52 -32.78 7.46
CA ASP A 70 -7.80 -33.30 7.01
C ASP A 70 -8.83 -32.16 6.93
N ARG A 71 -9.40 -31.94 5.74
CA ARG A 71 -10.60 -31.11 5.56
C ARG A 71 -11.74 -32.01 5.09
N GLU A 72 -12.69 -32.22 5.98
CA GLU A 72 -13.93 -32.94 5.71
C GLU A 72 -14.76 -32.23 4.62
N GLY A 73 -15.14 -33.01 3.60
CA GLY A 73 -16.51 -33.16 3.11
C GLY A 73 -17.28 -31.92 2.64
N GLY A 74 -17.13 -31.57 1.36
CA GLY A 74 -18.13 -30.81 0.60
C GLY A 74 -17.91 -31.03 -0.90
N MET A 75 -18.94 -31.48 -1.62
CA MET A 75 -18.93 -31.64 -3.09
C MET A 75 -18.82 -30.26 -3.78
N GLU A 76 -17.59 -29.75 -3.90
CA GLU A 76 -17.19 -28.73 -4.88
C GLU A 76 -16.13 -29.41 -5.78
N LEU A 77 -16.18 -29.20 -7.11
CA LEU A 77 -15.10 -29.66 -8.00
C LEU A 77 -13.76 -29.13 -7.46
N SER A 78 -12.78 -30.04 -7.33
CA SER A 78 -11.49 -29.73 -6.75
C SER A 78 -10.80 -28.65 -7.59
N ALA A 79 -9.92 -27.84 -6.97
CA ALA A 79 -9.16 -26.83 -7.70
C ALA A 79 -8.36 -27.43 -8.89
N GLU A 80 -8.06 -28.73 -8.83
CA GLU A 80 -7.38 -29.49 -9.88
C GLU A 80 -8.26 -29.60 -11.14
N ASP A 81 -9.54 -29.94 -10.99
CA ASP A 81 -10.48 -30.07 -12.12
C ASP A 81 -10.69 -28.74 -12.87
N LYS A 82 -10.61 -27.61 -12.16
CA LYS A 82 -10.77 -26.28 -12.75
C LYS A 82 -9.52 -25.83 -13.51
N LEU A 83 -8.32 -26.18 -13.04
CA LEU A 83 -7.06 -25.87 -13.72
C LEU A 83 -6.93 -26.66 -15.03
N LEU A 84 -7.38 -27.92 -15.04
CA LEU A 84 -7.42 -28.81 -16.21
C LEU A 84 -8.33 -28.30 -17.35
N THR A 85 -9.33 -27.46 -17.05
CA THR A 85 -10.21 -26.87 -18.10
C THR A 85 -9.62 -25.64 -18.80
N VAL A 86 -8.54 -25.05 -18.27
CA VAL A 86 -7.97 -23.77 -18.75
C VAL A 86 -6.63 -23.97 -19.46
N LEU A 87 -5.98 -25.11 -19.26
CA LEU A 87 -4.63 -25.40 -19.74
C LEU A 87 -4.71 -26.44 -20.87
N ASP A 88 -3.93 -26.24 -21.95
CA ASP A 88 -3.90 -27.14 -23.12
C ASP A 88 -3.51 -28.57 -22.72
N GLU A 89 -3.94 -29.57 -23.51
CA GLU A 89 -3.63 -31.00 -23.30
C GLU A 89 -2.10 -31.28 -23.22
N ASP A 90 -1.27 -30.38 -23.75
CA ASP A 90 0.20 -30.43 -23.75
C ASP A 90 0.88 -29.77 -22.53
N THR A 91 0.12 -29.28 -21.54
CA THR A 91 0.70 -28.62 -20.36
C THR A 91 1.40 -29.65 -19.45
N ASP A 92 2.69 -29.42 -19.17
CA ASP A 92 3.52 -30.31 -18.35
C ASP A 92 2.87 -30.61 -16.98
N VAL A 93 2.67 -31.89 -16.69
CA VAL A 93 2.05 -32.40 -15.45
C VAL A 93 2.78 -31.87 -14.21
N GLU A 94 4.09 -31.62 -14.30
CA GLU A 94 4.87 -31.09 -13.18
C GLU A 94 4.56 -29.60 -12.91
N VAL A 95 4.25 -28.82 -13.95
CA VAL A 95 3.77 -27.44 -13.79
C VAL A 95 2.39 -27.44 -13.14
N LEU A 96 1.49 -28.32 -13.58
CA LEU A 96 0.16 -28.47 -12.96
C LEU A 96 0.26 -28.81 -11.47
N ARG A 97 1.09 -29.80 -11.10
CA ARG A 97 1.33 -30.15 -9.68
C ARG A 97 1.93 -28.99 -8.87
N THR A 98 2.82 -28.22 -9.49
CA THR A 98 3.42 -27.05 -8.83
C THR A 98 2.36 -25.98 -8.59
N LEU A 99 1.53 -25.68 -9.59
CA LEU A 99 0.46 -24.69 -9.52
C LEU A 99 -0.62 -25.08 -8.49
N THR A 100 -1.05 -26.35 -8.45
CA THR A 100 -2.07 -26.82 -7.48
C THR A 100 -1.59 -26.80 -6.03
N ARG A 101 -0.28 -26.92 -5.81
CA ARG A 101 0.34 -26.82 -4.48
C ARG A 101 0.70 -25.39 -4.06
N MET A 102 0.51 -24.40 -4.93
CA MET A 102 0.82 -23.00 -4.61
C MET A 102 -0.36 -22.35 -3.91
N ASP A 103 -0.12 -21.76 -2.72
CA ASP A 103 -1.04 -20.79 -2.15
C ASP A 103 -0.95 -19.50 -2.98
N GLU A 104 -2.09 -18.98 -3.43
CA GLU A 104 -2.20 -17.79 -4.29
C GLU A 104 -1.53 -16.54 -3.67
N LYS A 105 -1.36 -16.52 -2.34
CA LYS A 105 -0.72 -15.41 -1.60
C LYS A 105 0.70 -15.71 -1.15
N GLU A 106 1.23 -16.90 -1.44
CA GLU A 106 2.61 -17.27 -1.14
C GLU A 106 3.56 -16.66 -2.16
N ILE A 107 4.57 -15.93 -1.68
CA ILE A 107 5.70 -15.49 -2.49
C ILE A 107 6.80 -16.52 -2.32
N ARG A 108 7.39 -17.01 -3.43
CA ARG A 108 8.54 -17.93 -3.43
C ARG A 108 9.83 -17.20 -3.85
N PRO A 109 10.63 -16.68 -2.89
CA PRO A 109 11.86 -15.93 -3.17
C PRO A 109 12.83 -16.63 -4.12
N GLN A 110 12.98 -17.96 -4.00
CA GLN A 110 13.91 -18.73 -4.81
C GLN A 110 13.52 -18.73 -6.29
N TYR A 111 12.22 -18.78 -6.59
CA TYR A 111 11.72 -18.80 -7.97
C TYR A 111 11.95 -17.44 -8.63
N ILE A 112 11.68 -16.36 -7.88
CA ILE A 112 11.96 -14.99 -8.30
C ILE A 112 13.46 -14.80 -8.58
N ALA A 113 14.33 -15.22 -7.66
CA ALA A 113 15.77 -15.09 -7.84
C ALA A 113 16.28 -15.88 -9.06
N ARG A 114 15.80 -17.11 -9.27
CA ARG A 114 16.16 -17.92 -10.43
C ARG A 114 15.66 -17.33 -11.74
N LEU A 115 14.44 -16.80 -11.75
CA LEU A 115 13.88 -16.07 -12.88
C LEU A 115 14.75 -14.88 -13.26
N VAL A 116 15.15 -14.06 -12.28
CA VAL A 116 16.04 -12.92 -12.49
C VAL A 116 17.39 -13.38 -13.07
N GLN A 117 17.96 -14.46 -12.53
CA GLN A 117 19.22 -15.01 -13.04
C GLN A 117 19.15 -15.41 -14.52
N MET A 118 18.02 -16.00 -14.94
CA MET A 118 17.83 -16.53 -16.29
C MET A 118 17.49 -15.43 -17.30
N LYS A 119 16.61 -14.50 -16.92
CA LYS A 119 15.98 -13.54 -17.84
C LYS A 119 16.61 -12.15 -17.82
N LEU A 120 17.21 -11.68 -16.71
CA LEU A 120 17.82 -10.35 -16.67
C LEU A 120 19.18 -10.34 -17.40
N LYS A 121 19.19 -9.87 -18.65
CA LYS A 121 20.42 -9.77 -19.47
C LYS A 121 21.20 -8.48 -19.22
N GLU A 122 20.50 -7.36 -19.06
CA GLU A 122 21.08 -6.04 -18.83
C GLU A 122 20.09 -5.10 -18.14
N GLY A 123 20.60 -4.01 -17.58
CA GLY A 123 19.79 -3.00 -16.90
C GLY A 123 19.34 -3.41 -15.50
N THR A 124 18.13 -2.94 -15.14
CA THR A 124 17.55 -3.08 -13.81
C THR A 124 16.31 -3.96 -13.85
N CYS A 125 16.26 -4.95 -12.95
CA CYS A 125 15.03 -5.64 -12.58
C CYS A 125 14.36 -4.94 -11.39
N LEU A 126 13.08 -4.60 -11.53
CA LEU A 126 12.26 -4.05 -10.47
C LEU A 126 11.24 -5.10 -10.00
N ILE A 127 11.33 -5.50 -8.73
CA ILE A 127 10.50 -6.53 -8.12
C ILE A 127 9.52 -5.87 -7.16
N PHE A 128 8.21 -6.12 -7.31
CA PHE A 128 7.19 -5.61 -6.40
C PHE A 128 6.81 -6.66 -5.34
N CYS A 129 6.93 -6.31 -4.06
CA CYS A 129 6.57 -7.13 -2.91
C CYS A 129 5.61 -6.36 -1.98
N PRO A 130 4.80 -7.04 -1.14
CA PRO A 130 3.80 -6.38 -0.30
C PRO A 130 4.41 -5.63 0.89
N GLY A 131 5.61 -5.99 1.36
CA GLY A 131 6.20 -5.36 2.53
C GLY A 131 7.68 -5.67 2.72
N LYS A 132 8.26 -5.08 3.79
CA LYS A 132 9.70 -5.20 4.10
C LYS A 132 10.13 -6.66 4.36
N ALA A 133 9.31 -7.47 5.01
CA ALA A 133 9.69 -8.86 5.32
C ALA A 133 9.92 -9.65 4.04
N GLU A 134 9.00 -9.52 3.09
CA GLU A 134 9.07 -10.17 1.79
C GLU A 134 10.21 -9.57 0.94
N ILE A 135 10.49 -8.27 1.06
CA ILE A 135 11.67 -7.63 0.46
C ILE A 135 12.96 -8.28 0.98
N ASP A 136 13.11 -8.42 2.30
CA ASP A 136 14.31 -8.97 2.94
C ASP A 136 14.51 -10.45 2.51
N GLU A 137 13.44 -11.23 2.42
CA GLU A 137 13.46 -12.63 1.95
C GLU A 137 13.86 -12.76 0.47
N VAL A 138 13.28 -11.95 -0.42
CA VAL A 138 13.63 -11.93 -1.85
C VAL A 138 15.05 -11.45 -2.06
N MET A 139 15.49 -10.43 -1.32
CA MET A 139 16.89 -9.97 -1.36
C MET A 139 17.84 -11.08 -0.94
N SER A 140 17.56 -11.80 0.14
CA SER A 140 18.36 -12.93 0.62
C SER A 140 18.46 -14.04 -0.45
N ALA A 141 17.34 -14.44 -1.05
CA ALA A 141 17.33 -15.42 -2.12
C ALA A 141 18.13 -14.95 -3.36
N CYS A 142 17.98 -13.68 -3.74
CA CYS A 142 18.76 -13.08 -4.81
C CYS A 142 20.25 -13.08 -4.48
N SER A 143 20.66 -12.74 -3.26
CA SER A 143 22.06 -12.74 -2.85
C SER A 143 22.69 -14.13 -2.86
N ASN A 144 21.90 -15.17 -2.58
CA ASN A 144 22.37 -16.56 -2.59
C ASN A 144 22.51 -17.14 -4.00
N ILE A 145 21.66 -16.73 -4.94
CA ILE A 145 21.58 -17.32 -6.29
C ILE A 145 22.31 -16.47 -7.34
N LEU A 146 22.24 -15.14 -7.22
CA LEU A 146 22.77 -14.22 -8.23
C LEU A 146 24.28 -14.01 -8.06
N PRO A 147 25.03 -13.92 -9.18
CA PRO A 147 26.45 -13.61 -9.13
C PRO A 147 26.76 -12.21 -8.55
N LYS A 148 28.02 -12.00 -8.13
CA LYS A 148 28.48 -10.76 -7.45
C LYS A 148 28.36 -9.47 -8.28
N HIS A 149 28.21 -9.54 -9.60
CA HIS A 149 28.03 -8.35 -10.45
C HIS A 149 26.58 -7.81 -10.46
N TYR A 150 25.66 -8.46 -9.73
CA TYR A 150 24.33 -7.94 -9.47
C TYR A 150 24.34 -7.06 -8.21
N GLN A 151 23.90 -5.82 -8.34
CA GLN A 151 23.64 -4.93 -7.23
C GLN A 151 22.20 -5.15 -6.73
N ILE A 152 22.04 -5.72 -5.54
CA ILE A 152 20.73 -6.03 -4.93
C ILE A 152 20.40 -4.95 -3.90
N MET A 153 19.21 -4.34 -4.01
CA MET A 153 18.80 -3.19 -3.20
C MET A 153 17.32 -3.29 -2.80
N GLY A 154 17.00 -2.87 -1.57
CA GLY A 154 15.62 -2.72 -1.10
C GLY A 154 15.11 -1.29 -1.32
N LEU A 155 13.80 -1.13 -1.52
CA LEU A 155 13.13 0.17 -1.61
C LEU A 155 11.75 0.15 -0.92
N HIS A 156 11.64 0.76 0.25
CA HIS A 156 10.38 0.80 1.00
C HIS A 156 10.19 2.09 1.81
N GLY A 157 8.94 2.39 2.19
CA GLY A 157 8.55 3.67 2.80
C GLY A 157 9.19 4.01 4.15
N THR A 158 9.74 3.02 4.87
CA THR A 158 10.45 3.28 6.15
C THR A 158 11.94 3.59 5.99
N MET A 159 12.46 3.67 4.77
CA MET A 159 13.86 4.06 4.50
C MET A 159 14.01 5.57 4.53
N THR A 160 15.19 6.06 4.91
CA THR A 160 15.52 7.49 4.84
C THR A 160 15.63 7.95 3.38
N ALA A 161 15.47 9.25 3.12
CA ALA A 161 15.62 9.80 1.78
C ALA A 161 17.02 9.54 1.19
N ALA A 162 18.07 9.57 2.01
CA ALA A 162 19.43 9.25 1.59
C ALA A 162 19.56 7.78 1.15
N GLN A 163 18.95 6.85 1.91
CA GLN A 163 18.95 5.42 1.55
C GLN A 163 18.18 5.17 0.25
N GLN A 164 17.00 5.78 0.07
CA GLN A 164 16.25 5.65 -1.19
C GLN A 164 17.02 6.22 -2.39
N ARG A 165 17.80 7.28 -2.19
CA ARG A 165 18.60 7.91 -3.26
C ARG A 165 19.65 6.98 -3.87
N THR A 166 20.12 5.98 -3.13
CA THR A 166 21.13 5.03 -3.62
C THR A 166 20.66 4.24 -4.85
N VAL A 167 19.35 4.02 -4.99
CA VAL A 167 18.75 3.28 -6.12
C VAL A 167 18.85 4.04 -7.44
N PHE A 168 19.05 5.37 -7.42
CA PHE A 168 19.16 6.20 -8.62
C PHE A 168 20.60 6.34 -9.14
N ALA A 169 21.60 5.77 -8.46
CA ALA A 169 22.97 5.79 -8.95
C ALA A 169 23.06 5.14 -10.35
N GLU A 170 23.92 5.65 -11.23
CA GLU A 170 24.11 5.04 -12.54
C GLU A 170 24.70 3.62 -12.44
N LEU A 171 24.27 2.74 -13.34
CA LEU A 171 24.85 1.40 -13.45
C LEU A 171 26.14 1.46 -14.27
N LYS A 172 27.22 0.88 -13.75
CA LYS A 172 28.45 0.72 -14.51
C LYS A 172 28.24 -0.31 -15.64
N PRO A 173 28.95 -0.20 -16.77
CA PRO A 173 28.89 -1.19 -17.84
C PRO A 173 29.12 -2.62 -17.31
N GLY A 174 28.28 -3.58 -17.73
CA GLY A 174 28.33 -4.97 -17.29
C GLY A 174 27.72 -5.26 -15.92
N GLN A 175 27.35 -4.25 -15.14
CA GLN A 175 26.58 -4.45 -13.90
C GLN A 175 25.08 -4.56 -14.18
N ARG A 176 24.40 -5.32 -13.33
CA ARG A 176 22.94 -5.43 -13.31
C ARG A 176 22.43 -4.98 -11.96
N ARG A 177 21.21 -4.43 -11.92
CA ARG A 177 20.57 -4.06 -10.65
C ARG A 177 19.32 -4.87 -10.42
N VAL A 178 19.09 -5.25 -9.17
CA VAL A 178 17.83 -5.81 -8.69
C VAL A 178 17.33 -4.89 -7.58
N VAL A 179 16.21 -4.24 -7.83
CA VAL A 179 15.53 -3.38 -6.85
C VAL A 179 14.28 -4.11 -6.40
N VAL A 180 14.20 -4.45 -5.11
CA VAL A 180 13.04 -5.09 -4.49
C VAL A 180 12.27 -4.04 -3.71
N SER A 181 11.04 -3.75 -4.14
CA SER A 181 10.29 -2.57 -3.73
C SER A 181 8.86 -2.89 -3.29
N THR A 182 8.28 -2.05 -2.43
CA THR A 182 6.81 -1.97 -2.30
C THR A 182 6.21 -1.12 -3.43
N ASN A 183 4.93 -0.77 -3.33
CA ASN A 183 4.24 0.19 -4.19
C ASN A 183 4.89 1.60 -4.25
N VAL A 184 5.93 1.90 -3.47
CA VAL A 184 6.70 3.16 -3.57
C VAL A 184 7.27 3.37 -4.99
N ALA A 185 7.71 2.30 -5.66
CA ALA A 185 8.19 2.37 -7.05
C ALA A 185 7.06 2.36 -8.10
N GLU A 186 5.80 2.20 -7.69
CA GLU A 186 4.66 2.14 -8.60
C GLU A 186 4.24 3.53 -9.09
N THR A 187 4.34 4.55 -8.22
CA THR A 187 3.95 5.94 -8.50
C THR A 187 5.04 6.93 -8.11
N SER A 188 5.51 6.87 -6.86
CA SER A 188 6.34 7.89 -6.20
C SER A 188 7.79 7.98 -6.67
N VAL A 189 8.36 6.88 -7.20
CA VAL A 189 9.77 6.79 -7.55
C VAL A 189 9.95 6.24 -8.97
N THR A 190 10.86 6.85 -9.74
CA THR A 190 11.26 6.34 -11.06
C THR A 190 12.66 5.77 -10.99
N VAL A 191 12.75 4.44 -10.85
CA VAL A 191 14.03 3.72 -10.89
C VAL A 191 14.59 3.78 -12.32
N PRO A 192 15.85 4.19 -12.52
CA PRO A 192 16.44 4.28 -13.86
C PRO A 192 16.80 2.90 -14.42
N GLY A 193 16.78 2.78 -15.75
CA GLY A 193 17.27 1.60 -16.46
C GLY A 193 16.43 0.32 -16.28
N VAL A 194 15.16 0.44 -15.87
CA VAL A 194 14.28 -0.73 -15.69
C VAL A 194 13.95 -1.35 -17.05
N THR A 195 14.39 -2.59 -17.25
CA THR A 195 14.16 -3.41 -18.45
C THR A 195 13.30 -4.64 -18.14
N MET A 196 13.25 -5.03 -16.86
CA MET A 196 12.49 -6.18 -16.38
C MET A 196 11.69 -5.78 -15.13
N VAL A 197 10.44 -6.23 -15.06
CA VAL A 197 9.60 -6.11 -13.86
C VAL A 197 9.16 -7.51 -13.42
N VAL A 198 9.24 -7.78 -12.12
CA VAL A 198 8.62 -8.96 -11.51
C VAL A 198 7.52 -8.47 -10.57
N ASP A 199 6.27 -8.83 -10.87
CA ASP A 199 5.09 -8.43 -10.11
C ASP A 199 4.58 -9.63 -9.32
N THR A 200 4.69 -9.60 -7.99
CA THR A 200 4.09 -10.64 -7.12
C THR A 200 2.57 -10.56 -7.08
N GLY A 201 1.97 -9.50 -7.62
CA GLY A 201 0.52 -9.29 -7.61
C GLY A 201 -0.04 -8.89 -6.26
N LEU A 202 0.81 -8.76 -5.23
CA LEU A 202 0.39 -8.46 -3.87
C LEU A 202 0.80 -7.05 -3.44
N GLU A 203 0.00 -6.49 -2.54
CA GLU A 203 0.30 -5.27 -1.81
C GLU A 203 -0.19 -5.36 -0.37
N ARG A 204 0.40 -4.54 0.52
CA ARG A 204 -0.09 -4.37 1.88
C ARG A 204 -0.77 -3.02 2.01
N GLY A 205 -2.09 -3.05 2.12
CA GLY A 205 -2.93 -1.85 2.19
C GLY A 205 -3.69 -1.75 3.52
N PRO A 206 -4.04 -0.53 3.96
CA PRO A 206 -4.94 -0.34 5.09
C PRO A 206 -6.36 -0.80 4.73
N VAL A 207 -6.98 -1.51 5.67
CA VAL A 207 -8.40 -1.85 5.63
C VAL A 207 -9.03 -1.34 6.92
N TYR A 208 -9.90 -0.35 6.80
CA TYR A 208 -10.69 0.15 7.92
C TYR A 208 -11.92 -0.74 8.18
N LYS A 209 -12.05 -1.26 9.40
CA LYS A 209 -13.26 -1.95 9.86
C LYS A 209 -14.07 -1.02 10.75
N ALA A 210 -15.10 -0.40 10.19
CA ALA A 210 -15.95 0.58 10.87
C ALA A 210 -16.52 0.08 12.20
N LEU A 211 -16.97 -1.19 12.27
CA LEU A 211 -17.53 -1.79 13.48
C LEU A 211 -16.53 -1.89 14.65
N ARG A 212 -15.23 -1.93 14.37
CA ARG A 212 -14.18 -2.03 15.39
C ARG A 212 -13.38 -0.75 15.56
N GLY A 213 -13.65 0.29 14.75
CA GLY A 213 -12.90 1.55 14.77
C GLY A 213 -11.40 1.41 14.49
N MET A 214 -10.97 0.28 13.93
CA MET A 214 -9.54 -0.06 13.75
C MET A 214 -9.18 -0.21 12.28
N THR A 215 -8.02 0.34 11.93
CA THR A 215 -7.34 0.09 10.66
C THR A 215 -6.37 -1.07 10.84
N ARG A 216 -6.44 -2.07 9.97
CA ARG A 216 -5.46 -3.15 9.91
C ARG A 216 -4.79 -3.14 8.54
N LEU A 217 -3.47 -3.32 8.52
CA LEU A 217 -2.76 -3.61 7.28
C LEU A 217 -3.01 -5.06 6.90
N VAL A 218 -3.50 -5.27 5.68
CA VAL A 218 -3.81 -6.60 5.14
C VAL A 218 -3.09 -6.77 3.81
N THR A 219 -2.48 -7.93 3.60
CA THR A 219 -1.95 -8.31 2.29
C THR A 219 -3.10 -8.71 1.38
N ARG A 220 -3.20 -8.09 0.21
CA ARG A 220 -4.25 -8.32 -0.80
C ARG A 220 -3.66 -8.30 -2.20
N PHE A 221 -4.44 -8.79 -3.17
CA PHE A 221 -4.10 -8.61 -4.57
C PHE A 221 -4.24 -7.14 -4.99
N VAL A 222 -3.39 -6.74 -5.94
CA VAL A 222 -3.41 -5.42 -6.55
C VAL A 222 -4.57 -5.28 -7.53
N SER A 223 -5.01 -4.05 -7.77
CA SER A 223 -5.94 -3.76 -8.86
C SER A 223 -5.32 -4.00 -10.24
N GLN A 224 -6.17 -4.13 -11.28
CA GLN A 224 -5.69 -4.19 -12.67
C GLN A 224 -4.92 -2.92 -13.05
N ALA A 225 -5.40 -1.76 -12.58
CA ALA A 225 -4.74 -0.48 -12.80
C ALA A 225 -3.34 -0.47 -12.19
N ALA A 226 -3.18 -0.94 -10.94
CA ALA A 226 -1.89 -1.04 -10.28
C ALA A 226 -0.93 -2.00 -11.02
N SER A 227 -1.38 -3.21 -11.38
CA SER A 227 -0.54 -4.13 -12.16
C SER A 227 -0.14 -3.57 -13.53
N THR A 228 -1.02 -2.80 -14.18
CA THR A 228 -0.72 -2.11 -15.45
C THR A 228 0.32 -0.99 -15.25
N GLN A 229 0.23 -0.23 -14.14
CA GLN A 229 1.22 0.78 -13.78
C GLN A 229 2.58 0.16 -13.49
N ARG A 230 2.62 -0.96 -12.76
CA ARG A 230 3.84 -1.75 -12.50
C ARG A 230 4.47 -2.23 -13.81
N ALA A 231 3.67 -2.80 -14.71
CA ALA A 231 4.14 -3.24 -16.03
C ALA A 231 4.75 -2.08 -16.86
N GLY A 232 4.11 -0.91 -16.82
CA GLY A 232 4.59 0.30 -17.48
C GLY A 232 5.95 0.83 -17.00
N ARG A 233 6.51 0.27 -15.91
CA ARG A 233 7.87 0.59 -15.43
C ARG A 233 8.96 0.00 -16.32
N ALA A 234 8.70 -1.12 -17.02
CA ALA A 234 9.66 -1.75 -17.93
C ALA A 234 9.75 -1.06 -19.30
N GLY A 235 8.69 -0.37 -19.75
CA GLY A 235 8.59 0.19 -21.11
C GLY A 235 9.03 1.65 -21.26
N ARG A 236 9.86 2.19 -20.35
CA ARG A 236 10.17 3.64 -20.31
C ARG A 236 11.30 4.06 -21.24
N LEU A 237 12.42 3.34 -21.22
CA LEU A 237 13.63 3.70 -21.97
C LEU A 237 13.85 2.84 -23.22
N GLY A 238 13.20 1.68 -23.28
CA GLY A 238 13.31 0.72 -24.36
C GLY A 238 12.30 -0.42 -24.15
N PRO A 239 12.26 -1.41 -25.05
CA PRO A 239 11.45 -2.60 -24.87
C PRO A 239 11.76 -3.29 -23.54
N GLY A 240 10.73 -3.79 -22.87
CA GLY A 240 10.87 -4.41 -21.56
C GLY A 240 10.06 -5.68 -21.40
N SER A 241 10.33 -6.41 -20.32
CA SER A 241 9.59 -7.64 -19.96
C SER A 241 9.00 -7.55 -18.56
N VAL A 242 7.83 -8.15 -18.39
CA VAL A 242 7.09 -8.22 -17.13
C VAL A 242 6.78 -9.68 -16.85
N TYR A 243 6.98 -10.09 -15.60
CA TYR A 243 6.70 -11.44 -15.12
C TYR A 243 5.76 -11.35 -13.93
N ARG A 244 4.55 -11.91 -14.06
CA ARG A 244 3.53 -11.93 -13.01
C ARG A 244 3.59 -13.27 -12.29
N MET A 245 3.93 -13.24 -11.00
CA MET A 245 4.24 -14.43 -10.20
C MET A 245 3.05 -14.85 -9.32
N TYR A 246 1.84 -14.90 -9.86
CA TYR A 246 0.63 -15.26 -9.11
C TYR A 246 -0.43 -15.91 -10.02
N ILE A 247 -1.15 -16.88 -9.45
CA ILE A 247 -2.37 -17.49 -10.02
C ILE A 247 -3.57 -16.82 -9.37
N TYR A 248 -4.65 -16.62 -10.10
CA TYR A 248 -5.87 -16.04 -9.54
C TYR A 248 -7.05 -16.97 -9.80
N SER A 249 -7.58 -17.59 -8.74
CA SER A 249 -8.76 -18.45 -8.79
C SER A 249 -10.06 -17.73 -8.42
N SER A 250 -11.14 -18.42 -8.76
CA SER A 250 -12.40 -17.89 -9.22
C SER A 250 -13.47 -17.85 -8.13
N LYS A 251 -13.79 -16.67 -7.57
CA LYS A 251 -15.03 -16.52 -6.75
C LYS A 251 -15.95 -15.33 -7.00
N ASP A 252 -15.70 -14.39 -7.92
CA ASP A 252 -16.75 -13.42 -8.32
C ASP A 252 -16.56 -12.94 -9.77
N VAL A 253 -17.66 -12.95 -10.55
CA VAL A 253 -17.68 -12.82 -12.01
C VAL A 253 -18.49 -11.59 -12.46
N LEU A 254 -17.94 -10.78 -13.36
CA LEU A 254 -18.46 -10.48 -14.72
C LEU A 254 -18.03 -9.09 -15.24
N ALA A 255 -17.53 -9.12 -16.49
CA ALA A 255 -17.56 -8.11 -17.55
C ALA A 255 -16.40 -7.08 -17.76
N GLN A 256 -15.90 -7.17 -19.00
CA GLN A 256 -15.22 -6.20 -19.89
C GLN A 256 -13.70 -6.28 -20.05
N ALA A 257 -13.31 -6.67 -21.26
CA ALA A 257 -11.98 -6.52 -21.84
C ALA A 257 -11.69 -5.05 -22.20
N VAL A 258 -10.52 -4.55 -21.78
CA VAL A 258 -9.98 -3.25 -22.21
C VAL A 258 -8.73 -3.46 -23.05
N SER A 259 -8.76 -2.85 -24.24
CA SER A 259 -7.64 -2.71 -25.17
C SER A 259 -6.73 -1.58 -24.69
N THR A 260 -5.41 -1.80 -24.65
CA THR A 260 -4.43 -0.72 -24.54
C THR A 260 -3.22 -0.98 -25.42
N GLY A 261 -3.38 -0.74 -26.73
CA GLY A 261 -2.28 -0.39 -27.64
C GLY A 261 -2.36 1.11 -27.92
N ARG A 262 -1.41 1.92 -27.42
CA ARG A 262 -1.43 3.39 -27.58
C ARG A 262 -0.59 3.93 -28.76
N LEU A 263 0.20 3.10 -29.44
CA LEU A 263 1.06 3.53 -30.56
C LEU A 263 0.90 2.69 -31.84
N GLY A 264 -0.07 1.78 -31.87
CA GLY A 264 -0.35 0.88 -32.98
C GLY A 264 -1.03 -0.41 -32.51
N PRO A 265 -1.53 -1.25 -33.43
CA PRO A 265 -1.99 -2.58 -33.07
C PRO A 265 -0.83 -3.39 -32.48
N GLY A 266 -0.93 -3.73 -31.20
CA GLY A 266 -0.03 -4.63 -30.50
C GLY A 266 -0.85 -5.72 -29.85
N SER A 267 -0.42 -6.97 -30.02
CA SER A 267 -1.09 -8.12 -29.43
C SER A 267 -0.62 -8.30 -27.99
N VAL A 268 -1.52 -8.13 -27.03
CA VAL A 268 -1.28 -8.51 -25.64
C VAL A 268 -1.92 -9.88 -25.42
N TYR A 269 -1.10 -10.91 -25.40
CA TYR A 269 -1.52 -12.24 -24.98
C TYR A 269 -1.54 -12.27 -23.46
N ARG A 270 -2.71 -12.53 -22.88
CA ARG A 270 -2.93 -12.63 -21.45
C ARG A 270 -3.16 -14.11 -21.16
N MET A 271 -2.18 -14.79 -20.59
CA MET A 271 -2.24 -16.23 -20.32
C MET A 271 -2.90 -16.51 -18.96
N TYR A 272 -4.02 -15.82 -18.72
CA TYR A 272 -4.95 -16.14 -17.65
C TYR A 272 -6.35 -16.03 -18.25
N SER A 273 -7.26 -16.86 -17.77
CA SER A 273 -8.63 -16.87 -18.30
C SER A 273 -9.23 -15.44 -18.27
N SER A 274 -10.03 -15.10 -19.28
CA SER A 274 -10.79 -13.84 -19.27
C SER A 274 -11.63 -13.71 -17.99
N PHE A 275 -12.06 -14.83 -17.44
CA PHE A 275 -12.67 -14.97 -16.13
C PHE A 275 -11.80 -14.38 -15.00
N THR A 276 -10.53 -14.78 -14.91
CA THR A 276 -9.57 -14.33 -13.90
C THR A 276 -9.28 -12.84 -13.99
N PHE A 277 -9.16 -12.28 -15.21
CA PHE A 277 -9.00 -10.83 -15.36
C PHE A 277 -10.18 -10.07 -14.81
N ASN A 278 -11.37 -10.48 -15.23
CA ASN A 278 -12.60 -9.77 -14.95
C ASN A 278 -12.96 -9.81 -13.45
N GLY A 279 -12.43 -10.75 -12.68
CA GLY A 279 -12.56 -10.78 -11.22
C GLY A 279 -11.70 -9.76 -10.48
N MET A 280 -10.64 -9.24 -11.10
CA MET A 280 -9.78 -8.23 -10.46
C MET A 280 -10.50 -6.89 -10.35
N MET A 281 -10.30 -6.20 -9.22
CA MET A 281 -10.75 -4.83 -9.05
C MET A 281 -10.09 -3.95 -10.13
N LYS A 282 -10.91 -3.24 -10.94
CA LYS A 282 -10.40 -2.42 -12.06
C LYS A 282 -9.49 -1.29 -11.57
N GLN A 283 -9.86 -0.67 -10.45
CA GLN A 283 -9.11 0.41 -9.81
C GLN A 283 -9.23 0.27 -8.29
N ASP A 284 -8.18 0.60 -7.56
CA ASP A 284 -8.22 0.57 -6.10
C ASP A 284 -9.27 1.54 -5.54
N ASN A 285 -9.95 1.12 -4.47
CA ASN A 285 -10.86 1.99 -3.76
C ASN A 285 -10.10 3.23 -3.25
N PRO A 286 -10.58 4.45 -3.52
CA PRO A 286 -9.99 5.69 -3.04
C PRO A 286 -9.71 5.63 -1.53
N GLU A 287 -8.55 6.13 -1.10
CA GLU A 287 -8.10 6.04 0.30
C GLU A 287 -9.12 6.64 1.28
N ILE A 288 -9.78 7.73 0.89
CA ILE A 288 -10.83 8.38 1.68
C ILE A 288 -11.97 7.42 2.03
N LEU A 289 -12.22 6.37 1.23
CA LEU A 289 -13.23 5.35 1.46
C LEU A 289 -12.76 4.19 2.35
N THR A 290 -11.45 4.00 2.47
CA THR A 290 -10.85 2.80 3.09
C THR A 290 -10.06 3.09 4.38
N THR A 291 -9.92 4.36 4.77
CA THR A 291 -9.18 4.80 5.97
C THR A 291 -10.07 5.56 6.98
N PRO A 292 -9.67 5.69 8.26
CA PRO A 292 -10.40 6.52 9.21
C PRO A 292 -10.46 7.99 8.78
N LEU A 293 -11.61 8.63 8.93
CA LEU A 293 -11.82 10.03 8.52
C LEU A 293 -11.45 11.05 9.61
N LEU A 294 -10.85 10.63 10.73
CA LEU A 294 -10.60 11.52 11.88
C LEU A 294 -9.78 12.75 11.48
N ASN A 295 -8.67 12.54 10.77
CA ASN A 295 -7.81 13.62 10.28
C ASN A 295 -8.50 14.50 9.23
N VAL A 296 -9.23 13.87 8.30
CA VAL A 296 -9.98 14.61 7.27
C VAL A 296 -11.00 15.53 7.92
N VAL A 297 -11.81 15.01 8.84
CA VAL A 297 -12.84 15.78 9.56
C VAL A 297 -12.23 16.90 10.38
N LEU A 298 -11.16 16.64 11.15
CA LEU A 298 -10.46 17.69 11.89
C LEU A 298 -9.94 18.79 10.97
N LEU A 299 -9.30 18.44 9.87
CA LEU A 299 -8.78 19.40 8.90
C LEU A 299 -9.91 20.23 8.28
N CYS A 300 -11.01 19.60 7.89
CA CYS A 300 -12.18 20.31 7.36
C CYS A 300 -12.71 21.33 8.36
N MET A 301 -12.91 20.92 9.62
CA MET A 301 -13.40 21.81 10.67
C MET A 301 -12.42 22.95 10.99
N GLN A 302 -11.11 22.69 10.96
CA GLN A 302 -10.09 23.72 11.17
C GLN A 302 -10.09 24.77 10.05
N LEU A 303 -10.35 24.34 8.82
CA LEU A 303 -10.47 25.22 7.66
C LEU A 303 -11.84 25.90 7.56
N GLY A 304 -12.79 25.59 8.47
CA GLY A 304 -14.17 26.04 8.38
C GLY A 304 -14.89 25.50 7.14
N TRP A 305 -14.44 24.37 6.60
CA TRP A 305 -15.02 23.73 5.43
C TRP A 305 -16.24 22.90 5.82
N ASP A 306 -17.32 23.06 5.05
CA ASP A 306 -18.57 22.33 5.28
C ASP A 306 -18.38 20.83 5.01
N LEU A 307 -18.57 20.04 6.06
CA LEU A 307 -18.43 18.60 6.02
C LEU A 307 -19.49 17.92 5.13
N THR A 308 -20.64 18.54 4.87
CA THR A 308 -21.62 17.97 3.92
C THR A 308 -21.10 17.96 2.48
N SER A 309 -20.14 18.85 2.16
CA SER A 309 -19.47 18.88 0.86
C SER A 309 -18.65 17.61 0.59
N LEU A 310 -18.31 16.82 1.61
CA LEU A 310 -17.64 15.52 1.43
C LEU A 310 -18.51 14.51 0.67
N GLU A 311 -19.83 14.66 0.69
CA GLU A 311 -20.77 13.84 -0.08
C GLU A 311 -20.78 14.21 -1.57
N GLN A 312 -20.25 15.39 -1.94
CA GLN A 312 -20.26 15.93 -3.30
C GLN A 312 -18.92 15.74 -4.04
N LEU A 313 -17.93 15.11 -3.40
CA LEU A 313 -16.63 14.81 -4.01
C LEU A 313 -16.80 13.83 -5.20
N PRO A 314 -15.86 13.79 -6.16
CA PRO A 314 -15.83 12.78 -7.22
C PRO A 314 -15.93 11.35 -6.69
N THR A 315 -15.43 11.15 -5.46
CA THR A 315 -15.56 9.93 -4.68
C THR A 315 -16.38 10.24 -3.42
N PRO A 316 -17.73 10.19 -3.48
CA PRO A 316 -18.61 10.60 -2.39
C PRO A 316 -18.34 9.84 -1.10
N VAL A 317 -18.18 10.56 0.01
CA VAL A 317 -18.00 9.94 1.33
C VAL A 317 -19.36 9.66 1.97
N PRO A 318 -19.68 8.41 2.35
CA PRO A 318 -20.97 8.11 2.99
C PRO A 318 -21.15 8.87 4.32
N LYS A 319 -22.29 9.53 4.50
CA LYS A 319 -22.65 10.28 5.71
C LYS A 319 -22.39 9.52 7.02
N LYS A 320 -22.70 8.22 7.06
CA LYS A 320 -22.46 7.34 8.23
C LYS A 320 -20.99 7.34 8.68
N ARG A 321 -20.03 7.41 7.75
CA ARG A 321 -18.60 7.44 8.07
C ARG A 321 -18.18 8.78 8.65
N ILE A 322 -18.75 9.88 8.14
CA ILE A 322 -18.54 11.22 8.70
C ILE A 322 -19.07 11.28 10.14
N LEU A 323 -20.29 10.78 10.38
CA LEU A 323 -20.88 10.70 11.71
C LEU A 323 -20.05 9.84 12.68
N THR A 324 -19.53 8.69 12.23
CA THR A 324 -18.67 7.83 13.06
C THR A 324 -17.38 8.55 13.47
N ALA A 325 -16.78 9.32 12.56
CA ALA A 325 -15.60 10.12 12.86
C ALA A 325 -15.91 11.25 13.84
N LEU A 326 -17.00 11.98 13.66
CA LEU A 326 -17.45 13.03 14.60
C LEU A 326 -17.68 12.48 16.01
N THR A 327 -18.37 11.34 16.13
CA THR A 327 -18.60 10.68 17.43
C THR A 327 -17.29 10.30 18.12
N THR A 328 -16.31 9.81 17.35
CA THR A 328 -15.00 9.43 17.87
C THR A 328 -14.18 10.66 18.29
N LEU A 329 -14.20 11.74 17.50
CA LEU A 329 -13.51 12.98 17.85
C LEU A 329 -14.12 13.65 19.09
N LYS A 330 -15.45 13.55 19.25
CA LYS A 330 -16.16 13.98 20.47
C LYS A 330 -15.78 13.13 21.68
N SER A 331 -15.70 11.80 21.53
CA SER A 331 -15.33 10.91 22.64
C SER A 331 -13.89 11.10 23.14
N ILE A 332 -12.97 11.56 22.29
CA ILE A 332 -11.60 11.91 22.70
C ILE A 332 -11.44 13.37 23.15
N GLY A 333 -12.52 14.16 23.22
CA GLY A 333 -12.49 15.56 23.64
C GLY A 333 -11.93 16.54 22.59
N ALA A 334 -11.77 16.11 21.34
CA ALA A 334 -11.36 16.99 20.24
C ALA A 334 -12.50 17.94 19.81
N LEU A 335 -13.75 17.53 20.05
CA LEU A 335 -14.97 18.29 19.74
C LEU A 335 -15.80 18.53 21.01
N THR A 336 -16.56 19.62 21.02
CA THR A 336 -17.50 19.93 22.12
C THR A 336 -18.63 18.89 22.20
N SER A 337 -19.10 18.63 23.43
CA SER A 337 -20.12 17.61 23.70
C SER A 337 -21.54 18.06 23.36
N ASP A 338 -21.78 19.36 23.25
CA ASP A 338 -23.03 19.97 22.80
C ASP A 338 -22.66 21.18 21.95
N GLY A 339 -23.58 21.66 21.13
CA GLY A 339 -23.47 22.93 20.38
C GLY A 339 -23.24 24.19 21.23
N GLY A 340 -22.98 24.05 22.52
CA GLY A 340 -22.80 25.13 23.46
C GLY A 340 -21.44 25.81 23.32
N VAL A 341 -21.35 26.78 22.42
CA VAL A 341 -20.89 28.09 22.89
C VAL A 341 -22.16 28.80 23.37
N LYS A 342 -22.31 28.99 24.69
CA LYS A 342 -23.38 29.85 25.22
C LYS A 342 -23.33 31.19 24.48
N GLN A 343 -24.49 31.77 24.13
CA GLN A 343 -24.61 33.01 23.33
C GLN A 343 -23.82 34.24 23.84
N GLY A 344 -23.05 34.15 24.93
CA GLY A 344 -22.15 35.20 25.44
C GLY A 344 -20.65 34.90 25.41
N GLU A 345 -20.19 33.71 24.98
CA GLU A 345 -18.76 33.32 25.01
C GLU A 345 -18.07 33.31 23.63
N ARG A 346 -18.79 33.66 22.56
CA ARG A 346 -18.22 33.73 21.20
C ARG A 346 -17.24 34.90 21.11
N ARG A 347 -15.96 34.61 20.91
CA ARG A 347 -14.95 35.63 20.56
C ARG A 347 -15.13 36.05 19.09
N PRO A 348 -14.93 37.34 18.74
CA PRO A 348 -14.92 37.77 17.35
C PRO A 348 -13.89 36.95 16.55
N GLY A 349 -14.34 36.29 15.48
CA GLY A 349 -13.49 35.48 14.60
C GLY A 349 -13.54 33.95 14.81
N MET A 350 -14.34 33.43 15.75
CA MET A 350 -14.58 31.98 15.83
C MET A 350 -15.42 31.47 14.63
N PRO A 351 -15.04 30.36 13.99
CA PRO A 351 -15.84 29.76 12.91
C PRO A 351 -17.22 29.32 13.42
N SER A 352 -18.24 29.44 12.57
CA SER A 352 -19.59 28.97 12.89
C SER A 352 -19.59 27.45 13.14
N PRO A 353 -20.45 26.94 14.04
CA PRO A 353 -20.56 25.51 14.32
C PRO A 353 -20.85 24.74 13.04
N THR A 354 -20.16 23.62 12.88
CA THR A 354 -20.50 22.69 11.80
C THR A 354 -21.74 21.92 12.22
N VAL A 355 -22.82 22.09 11.46
CA VAL A 355 -24.08 21.37 11.65
C VAL A 355 -24.19 20.34 10.53
N ILE A 356 -24.07 19.05 10.88
CA ILE A 356 -24.47 17.97 9.98
C ILE A 356 -25.61 17.22 10.64
N SER A 357 -26.80 17.26 10.02
CA SER A 357 -28.03 16.74 10.64
C SER A 357 -28.22 17.33 12.03
N ASP A 358 -28.02 16.53 13.09
CA ASP A 358 -28.32 16.87 14.49
C ASP A 358 -27.06 17.03 15.36
N ILE A 359 -25.86 16.92 14.77
CA ILE A 359 -24.60 17.06 15.50
C ILE A 359 -24.08 18.48 15.31
N GLU A 360 -24.21 19.29 16.36
CA GLU A 360 -23.51 20.57 16.49
C GLU A 360 -22.19 20.34 17.23
N ALA A 361 -21.07 20.53 16.53
CA ALA A 361 -19.75 20.29 17.08
C ALA A 361 -18.80 21.46 16.75
N ASN A 362 -18.12 21.94 17.78
CA ASN A 362 -17.05 22.93 17.64
C ASN A 362 -15.71 22.28 18.02
N LEU A 363 -14.62 22.75 17.40
CA LEU A 363 -13.28 22.34 17.79
C LEU A 363 -12.95 22.86 19.18
N THR A 364 -12.43 21.98 20.03
CA THR A 364 -11.82 22.38 21.31
C THR A 364 -10.38 22.87 21.08
N PRO A 365 -9.75 23.58 22.03
CA PRO A 365 -8.31 23.85 21.97
C PRO A 365 -7.48 22.57 21.80
N PHE A 366 -7.95 21.47 22.38
CA PHE A 366 -7.35 20.15 22.21
C PHE A 366 -7.51 19.62 20.78
N GLY A 367 -8.69 19.77 20.16
CA GLY A 367 -8.91 19.44 18.76
C GLY A 367 -8.04 20.25 17.79
N HIS A 368 -7.83 21.54 18.08
CA HIS A 368 -6.88 22.36 17.33
C HIS A 368 -5.44 21.83 17.43
N ALA A 369 -4.99 21.48 18.64
CA ALA A 369 -3.66 20.90 18.85
C ALA A 369 -3.49 19.55 18.13
N LEU A 370 -4.53 18.70 18.13
CA LEU A 370 -4.50 17.40 17.45
C LEU A 370 -4.38 17.54 15.94
N GLY A 371 -5.18 18.41 15.31
CA GLY A 371 -5.13 18.57 13.84
C GLY A 371 -3.84 19.26 13.34
N ALA A 372 -3.05 19.85 14.22
CA ALA A 372 -1.72 20.36 13.90
C ALA A 372 -0.64 19.26 13.83
N LEU A 373 -0.93 18.03 14.28
CA LEU A 373 0.02 16.92 14.28
C LEU A 373 -0.15 16.05 13.02
N PRO A 374 0.95 15.64 12.36
CA PRO A 374 0.91 14.78 11.18
C PRO A 374 0.74 13.29 11.55
N CYS A 375 -0.22 12.97 12.43
CA CYS A 375 -0.48 11.60 12.87
C CYS A 375 -1.99 11.36 13.11
N ASP A 376 -2.37 10.11 13.37
CA ASP A 376 -3.76 9.78 13.73
C ASP A 376 -4.13 10.45 15.07
N PRO A 377 -5.32 11.06 15.22
CA PRO A 377 -5.68 11.80 16.45
C PRO A 377 -5.70 10.92 17.70
N LEU A 378 -5.97 9.61 17.56
CA LEU A 378 -5.92 8.65 18.66
C LEU A 378 -4.50 8.38 19.15
N VAL A 379 -3.50 8.59 18.29
CA VAL A 379 -2.07 8.51 18.64
C VAL A 379 -1.56 9.88 19.09
N GLY A 380 -1.91 10.95 18.36
CA GLY A 380 -1.55 12.34 18.67
C GLY A 380 -1.98 12.78 20.06
N ARG A 381 -3.12 12.28 20.56
CA ARG A 381 -3.58 12.56 21.93
C ARG A 381 -2.56 12.21 22.99
N PHE A 382 -1.76 11.14 22.80
CA PHE A 382 -0.72 10.79 23.76
C PHE A 382 0.37 11.84 23.79
N ALA A 383 0.80 12.36 22.63
CA ALA A 383 1.80 13.41 22.57
C ALA A 383 1.31 14.71 23.24
N VAL A 384 0.08 15.15 22.93
CA VAL A 384 -0.50 16.38 23.50
C VAL A 384 -0.71 16.25 25.01
N LEU A 385 -1.34 15.17 25.48
CA LEU A 385 -1.59 14.95 26.91
C LEU A 385 -0.28 14.67 27.66
N GLY A 386 0.65 13.94 27.05
CA GLY A 386 1.96 13.66 27.63
C GLY A 386 2.74 14.94 27.93
N ARG A 387 2.66 15.94 27.05
CA ARG A 387 3.20 17.28 27.29
C ARG A 387 2.49 17.97 28.46
N ALA A 388 1.16 17.91 28.51
CA ALA A 388 0.35 18.56 29.55
C ALA A 388 0.58 17.96 30.95
N PHE A 389 0.77 16.65 31.05
CA PHE A 389 1.01 15.93 32.29
C PHE A 389 2.50 15.75 32.65
N GLY A 390 3.42 16.31 31.86
CA GLY A 390 4.86 16.21 32.12
C GLY A 390 5.45 14.80 31.90
N CYS A 391 4.77 13.93 31.17
CA CYS A 391 5.19 12.55 30.87
C CYS A 391 5.51 12.32 29.38
N GLN A 392 6.02 13.35 28.69
CA GLN A 392 6.21 13.33 27.23
C GLN A 392 7.00 12.11 26.72
N SER A 393 8.08 11.71 27.39
CA SER A 393 8.95 10.64 26.90
C SER A 393 8.23 9.28 26.89
N THR A 394 7.49 8.97 27.95
CA THR A 394 6.67 7.74 28.03
C THR A 394 5.52 7.80 27.04
N ALA A 395 4.84 8.95 26.93
CA ALA A 395 3.71 9.09 26.02
C ALA A 395 4.12 8.95 24.54
N ILE A 396 5.26 9.51 24.14
CA ILE A 396 5.82 9.38 22.79
C ILE A 396 6.25 7.94 22.51
N ARG A 397 6.87 7.24 23.46
CA ARG A 397 7.25 5.82 23.29
C ARG A 397 6.01 4.94 23.11
N ILE A 398 4.98 5.13 23.91
CA ILE A 398 3.69 4.41 23.77
C ILE A 398 3.03 4.76 22.42
N ALA A 399 2.96 6.03 22.05
CA ALA A 399 2.42 6.48 20.76
C ALA A 399 3.16 5.84 19.57
N SER A 400 4.50 5.75 19.67
CA SER A 400 5.36 5.15 18.64
C SER A 400 5.13 3.64 18.55
N ALA A 401 4.96 2.96 19.69
CA ALA A 401 4.65 1.54 19.73
C ALA A 401 3.25 1.23 19.15
N LEU A 402 2.28 2.12 19.34
CA LEU A 402 0.94 2.00 18.76
C LEU A 402 0.90 2.33 17.25
N GLY A 403 1.71 3.30 16.81
CA GLY A 403 1.81 3.69 15.40
C GLY A 403 2.68 2.74 14.56
N ALA A 404 3.58 1.99 15.18
CA ALA A 404 4.41 1.01 14.49
C ALA A 404 3.65 -0.29 14.21
N SER A 405 3.68 -0.76 12.96
CA SER A 405 3.04 -2.02 12.55
C SER A 405 3.71 -3.29 13.13
N LYS A 406 4.87 -3.17 13.82
CA LYS A 406 5.61 -4.31 14.37
C LYS A 406 5.58 -4.29 15.90
N ARG A 407 5.38 -5.46 16.50
CA ARG A 407 5.75 -5.68 17.91
C ARG A 407 7.26 -5.47 18.03
N ILE A 408 7.65 -4.45 18.79
CA ILE A 408 9.06 -4.08 19.01
C ILE A 408 9.82 -5.24 19.67
N PHE A 409 9.12 -6.06 20.47
CA PHE A 409 9.70 -7.22 21.16
C PHE A 409 8.94 -8.50 20.78
N ARG A 410 9.67 -9.51 20.24
CA ARG A 410 9.13 -10.83 19.89
C ARG A 410 8.98 -11.76 21.11
N ASN A 411 9.93 -11.70 22.04
CA ASN A 411 9.93 -12.44 23.30
C ASN A 411 10.08 -11.47 24.48
N SER A 412 9.27 -11.63 25.54
CA SER A 412 9.36 -10.80 26.74
C SER A 412 10.17 -11.52 27.82
N PRO A 413 11.22 -10.91 28.41
CA PRO A 413 11.85 -11.45 29.61
C PRO A 413 10.82 -11.62 30.73
N PRO A 414 10.94 -12.64 31.60
CA PRO A 414 9.97 -12.91 32.66
C PRO A 414 9.78 -11.72 33.62
N LEU A 415 10.82 -10.91 33.83
CA LEU A 415 10.82 -9.72 34.71
C LEU A 415 9.94 -8.54 34.26
N ILE A 416 9.42 -8.51 33.02
CA ILE A 416 8.60 -7.40 32.50
C ILE A 416 7.11 -7.81 32.34
N ARG A 417 6.74 -8.98 32.90
CA ARG A 417 5.35 -9.49 32.90
C ARG A 417 4.47 -8.84 33.97
N ASP A 418 5.05 -8.26 35.03
CA ASP A 418 4.30 -7.68 36.15
C ASP A 418 3.85 -6.23 35.93
N ALA A 419 3.97 -5.71 34.70
CA ALA A 419 3.46 -4.38 34.39
C ALA A 419 1.93 -4.40 34.39
N PRO A 420 1.25 -3.44 35.05
CA PRO A 420 -0.21 -3.38 35.14
C PRO A 420 -0.92 -3.17 33.79
N SER A 421 -0.18 -2.89 32.71
CA SER A 421 -0.73 -2.83 31.36
C SER A 421 0.32 -3.20 30.30
N ASP A 422 -0.16 -3.74 29.18
CA ASP A 422 0.67 -4.07 28.01
C ASP A 422 1.43 -2.86 27.47
N LEU A 423 0.83 -1.66 27.49
CA LEU A 423 1.47 -0.43 27.00
C LEU A 423 2.63 0.01 27.90
N LEU A 424 2.47 -0.12 29.22
CA LEU A 424 3.54 0.17 30.16
C LEU A 424 4.65 -0.89 30.07
N SER A 425 4.28 -2.16 29.84
CA SER A 425 5.24 -3.22 29.54
C SER A 425 6.08 -2.88 28.29
N GLN A 426 5.46 -2.34 27.23
CA GLN A 426 6.19 -1.88 26.04
C GLN A 426 7.11 -0.70 26.34
N ASP A 427 6.66 0.32 27.09
CA ASP A 427 7.49 1.47 27.50
C ASP A 427 8.73 1.03 28.26
N LEU A 428 8.55 0.15 29.25
CA LEU A 428 9.63 -0.39 30.07
C LEU A 428 10.63 -1.20 29.24
N LYS A 429 10.16 -1.98 28.28
CA LYS A 429 11.05 -2.73 27.36
C LYS A 429 11.86 -1.79 26.48
N VAL A 430 11.25 -0.74 25.90
CA VAL A 430 11.98 0.26 25.11
C VAL A 430 13.00 0.98 25.99
N LYS A 431 12.62 1.36 27.23
CA LYS A 431 13.52 2.01 28.18
C LYS A 431 14.71 1.12 28.55
N ALA A 432 14.47 -0.16 28.82
CA ALA A 432 15.51 -1.14 29.10
C ALA A 432 16.45 -1.36 27.90
N TRP A 433 15.89 -1.44 26.68
CA TRP A 433 16.68 -1.55 25.44
C TRP A 433 17.54 -0.31 25.19
N LEU A 434 17.03 0.89 25.44
CA LEU A 434 17.83 2.11 25.35
C LEU A 434 18.99 2.11 26.36
N GLN A 435 18.78 1.51 27.54
CA GLN A 435 19.78 1.43 28.61
C GLN A 435 20.80 0.28 28.42
N SER A 436 20.50 -0.74 27.61
CA SER A 436 21.30 -1.96 27.51
C SER A 436 22.57 -1.87 26.65
N GLY A 437 22.88 -0.70 26.07
CA GLY A 437 24.13 -0.49 25.31
C GLY A 437 24.29 -1.38 24.07
N ASN A 438 23.17 -1.88 23.52
CA ASN A 438 23.15 -2.95 22.51
C ASN A 438 23.75 -2.51 21.15
N ARG A 439 24.33 -3.46 20.39
CA ARG A 439 25.00 -3.18 19.08
C ARG A 439 24.08 -2.49 18.08
N GLU A 440 22.79 -2.86 18.02
CA GLU A 440 21.77 -2.23 17.16
C GLU A 440 21.57 -0.73 17.44
N ARG A 441 21.90 -0.26 18.66
CA ARG A 441 21.86 1.17 19.00
C ARG A 441 22.97 1.95 18.28
N ARG A 442 24.15 1.36 18.09
CA ARG A 442 25.28 2.02 17.38
C ARG A 442 24.99 2.17 15.89
N ASP A 443 24.30 1.20 15.28
CA ASP A 443 23.94 1.24 13.86
C ASP A 443 22.85 2.30 13.57
N LEU A 444 21.97 2.56 14.54
CA LEU A 444 20.98 3.65 14.49
C LEU A 444 21.61 5.04 14.77
N GLU A 445 22.53 5.15 15.72
CA GLU A 445 23.25 6.41 16.00
C GLU A 445 24.19 6.84 14.86
N HIS A 446 24.69 5.91 14.03
CA HIS A 446 25.45 6.22 12.81
C HIS A 446 24.59 6.50 11.56
N SER A 447 23.27 6.37 11.66
CA SER A 447 22.33 6.58 10.55
C SER A 447 21.58 7.92 10.61
N TYR A 448 21.96 8.83 11.52
CA TYR A 448 21.43 10.20 11.64
C TYR A 448 22.40 11.25 11.11
#